data_AF-A0A6S7LRX3-F1
#
_entry.id   AF-A0A6S7LRX3-F1
#
_cell.length_a   1.000
_cell.length_b   1.000
_cell.length_c   1.000
_cell.angle_alpha   90.00
_cell.angle_beta   90.00
_cell.angle_gamma   90.00
#
_symmetry.space_group_name_H-M   'P 1'
#
loop_
_entity.id
_entity.type
_entity.pdbx_description
1 polymer ?
#
loop_
_entity_poly.entity_id
_entity_poly.type
_entity_poly.pdbx_seq_one_letter_code
_entity_poly.pdbx_strand_id
1 'polypeptide(L)'
;MSFAHCLVAIAADKSQEQDRLGRACLATMCELAVSNVQVASYCGGINTIISSVLDSQVHRMNECLVLTLLFLMNNPVTRCYVRPDVGLEGILAPFTDLHYNHGIEIPDSQLREDRESRLQTSKMAMATVFKTWPGIICLCKPDGSGLQSVLQIFCLPDPLIK
;
A
#
# COMPACT_ATOMS: atom_id res chain seq x y z
N MET A 1 12.56 -12.03 -17.69
CA MET A 1 12.92 -11.14 -16.57
C MET A 1 12.91 -9.66 -16.98
N SER A 2 13.50 -9.26 -18.11
CA SER A 2 13.53 -7.83 -18.52
C SER A 2 12.15 -7.16 -18.61
N PHE A 3 11.13 -7.87 -19.13
CA PHE A 3 9.77 -7.31 -19.21
C PHE A 3 9.17 -6.98 -17.83
N ALA A 4 9.41 -7.81 -16.81
CA ALA A 4 8.91 -7.56 -15.45
C ALA A 4 9.56 -6.32 -14.83
N HIS A 5 10.86 -6.07 -15.09
CA HIS A 5 11.51 -4.84 -14.67
C HIS A 5 10.98 -3.60 -15.40
N CYS A 6 10.65 -3.71 -16.69
CA CYS A 6 10.00 -2.62 -17.42
C CYS A 6 8.61 -2.30 -16.85
N LEU A 7 7.80 -3.31 -16.54
CA LEU A 7 6.49 -3.12 -15.90
C LEU A 7 6.63 -2.40 -14.55
N VAL A 8 7.60 -2.82 -13.73
CA VAL A 8 7.87 -2.19 -12.43
C VAL A 8 8.33 -0.75 -12.60
N ALA A 9 9.21 -0.46 -13.58
CA ALA A 9 9.66 0.90 -13.83
C ALA A 9 8.51 1.83 -14.22
N ILE A 10 7.60 1.38 -15.10
CA ILE A 10 6.43 2.16 -15.53
C ILE A 10 5.42 2.30 -14.38
N ALA A 11 5.20 1.25 -13.59
CA ALA A 11 4.26 1.29 -12.46
C ALA A 11 4.79 2.08 -11.25
N ALA A 12 6.12 2.15 -11.08
CA ALA A 12 6.77 2.92 -10.03
C ALA A 12 6.98 4.38 -10.40
N ASP A 13 6.81 4.75 -11.68
CA ASP A 13 6.94 6.13 -12.10
C ASP A 13 5.80 6.97 -11.50
N LYS A 14 6.19 7.97 -10.72
CA LYS A 14 5.30 8.95 -10.07
C LYS A 14 5.46 10.34 -10.68
N SER A 15 6.06 10.43 -11.87
CA SER A 15 6.21 11.68 -12.60
C SER A 15 4.85 12.36 -12.84
N GLN A 16 4.89 13.69 -12.92
CA GLN A 16 3.69 14.53 -13.08
C GLN A 16 2.93 14.23 -14.40
N GLU A 17 3.62 13.65 -15.39
CA GLU A 17 3.07 13.11 -16.62
C GLU A 17 2.86 11.59 -16.48
N GLN A 18 1.91 11.18 -15.63
CA GLN A 18 1.59 9.75 -15.48
C GLN A 18 1.26 9.13 -16.84
N ASP A 19 2.04 8.11 -17.22
CA ASP A 19 1.72 7.29 -18.39
C ASP A 19 0.34 6.65 -18.20
N ARG A 20 -0.49 6.73 -19.24
CA ARG A 20 -1.82 6.10 -19.29
C ARG A 20 -1.73 4.59 -19.07
N LEU A 21 -0.57 4.00 -19.38
CA LEU A 21 -0.30 2.58 -19.19
C LEU A 21 0.03 2.20 -17.75
N GLY A 22 0.36 3.13 -16.85
CA GLY A 22 0.77 2.83 -15.47
C GLY A 22 -0.22 1.94 -14.72
N ARG A 23 -1.53 2.22 -14.86
CA ARG A 23 -2.60 1.41 -14.25
C ARG A 23 -2.71 0.00 -14.85
N ALA A 24 -2.51 -0.12 -16.17
CA ALA A 24 -2.52 -1.41 -16.85
C ALA A 24 -1.30 -2.23 -16.44
N CYS A 25 -0.11 -1.63 -16.41
CA CYS A 25 1.13 -2.26 -15.93
C CYS A 25 0.99 -2.73 -14.48
N LEU A 26 0.37 -1.92 -13.62
CA LEU A 26 0.14 -2.27 -12.23
C LEU A 26 -0.82 -3.47 -12.09
N ALA A 27 -1.92 -3.48 -12.86
CA ALA A 27 -2.84 -4.62 -12.90
C ALA A 27 -2.15 -5.91 -13.40
N THR A 28 -1.35 -5.82 -14.47
CA THR A 28 -0.54 -6.94 -14.97
C THR A 28 0.50 -7.40 -13.93
N MET A 29 1.04 -6.47 -13.14
CA MET A 29 1.93 -6.80 -12.02
C MET A 29 1.19 -7.60 -10.94
N CYS A 30 -0.06 -7.25 -10.60
CA CYS A 30 -0.87 -8.04 -9.68
C CYS A 30 -1.11 -9.47 -10.19
N GLU A 31 -1.47 -9.60 -11.47
CA GLU A 31 -1.67 -10.91 -12.11
C GLU A 31 -0.37 -11.74 -12.11
N LEU A 32 0.77 -11.09 -12.37
CA LEU A 32 2.09 -11.72 -12.30
C LEU A 32 2.42 -12.15 -10.87
N ALA A 33 2.09 -11.35 -9.86
CA ALA A 33 2.35 -11.68 -8.46
C ALA A 33 1.54 -12.90 -8.00
N VAL A 34 0.29 -13.03 -8.45
CA VAL A 34 -0.57 -14.20 -8.18
C VAL A 34 -0.05 -15.45 -8.89
N SER A 35 0.40 -15.30 -10.15
CA SER A 35 0.84 -16.44 -10.97
C SER A 35 2.26 -16.91 -10.63
N ASN A 36 3.17 -15.97 -10.35
CA ASN A 36 4.57 -16.23 -10.03
C ASN A 36 5.15 -15.15 -9.11
N VAL A 37 4.92 -15.33 -7.81
CA VAL A 37 5.40 -14.42 -6.76
C VAL A 37 6.93 -14.26 -6.74
N GLN A 38 7.69 -15.29 -7.15
CA GLN A 38 9.16 -15.26 -7.08
C GLN A 38 9.73 -14.22 -8.04
N VAL A 39 9.21 -14.19 -9.26
CA VAL A 39 9.59 -13.20 -10.27
C VAL A 39 9.16 -11.81 -9.84
N ALA A 40 7.92 -11.66 -9.33
CA ALA A 40 7.39 -10.39 -8.84
C ALA A 40 8.18 -9.82 -7.66
N SER A 41 8.67 -10.68 -6.77
CA SER A 41 9.53 -10.27 -5.65
C SER A 41 10.93 -9.89 -6.12
N TYR A 42 11.53 -10.67 -7.02
CA TYR A 42 12.86 -10.39 -7.55
C TYR A 42 12.94 -9.06 -8.31
N CYS A 43 11.88 -8.69 -9.05
CA CYS A 43 11.83 -7.40 -9.73
C CYS A 43 11.44 -6.21 -8.83
N GLY A 44 11.16 -6.45 -7.54
CA GLY A 44 10.72 -5.40 -6.61
C GLY A 44 9.24 -5.01 -6.75
N GLY A 45 8.47 -5.73 -7.58
CA GLY A 45 7.08 -5.39 -7.88
C GLY A 45 6.14 -5.46 -6.68
N ILE A 46 6.42 -6.30 -5.68
CA ILE A 46 5.65 -6.31 -4.43
C ILE A 46 5.73 -4.95 -3.70
N ASN A 47 6.92 -4.34 -3.66
CA ASN A 47 7.11 -3.02 -3.04
C ASN A 47 6.41 -1.92 -3.85
N THR A 48 6.43 -2.03 -5.18
CA THR A 48 5.67 -1.14 -6.07
C THR A 48 4.18 -1.25 -5.81
N ILE A 49 3.62 -2.47 -5.71
CA ILE A 49 2.21 -2.66 -5.37
C ILE A 49 1.87 -1.98 -4.03
N ILE A 50 2.66 -2.22 -2.98
CA ILE A 50 2.44 -1.61 -1.65
C ILE A 50 2.44 -0.09 -1.74
N SER A 51 3.44 0.49 -2.41
CA SER A 51 3.57 1.94 -2.57
C SER A 51 2.42 2.54 -3.38
N SER A 52 1.99 1.85 -4.44
CA SER A 52 0.90 2.26 -5.32
C SER A 52 -0.48 2.14 -4.69
N VAL A 53 -0.65 1.35 -3.62
CA VAL A 53 -1.92 1.31 -2.85
C VAL A 53 -2.26 2.72 -2.39
N LEU A 54 -1.28 3.46 -1.83
CA LEU A 54 -1.48 4.81 -1.29
C LEU A 54 -1.62 5.91 -2.35
N ASP A 55 -1.12 5.65 -3.57
CA ASP A 55 -1.20 6.58 -4.69
C ASP A 55 -2.55 6.48 -5.45
N SER A 56 -3.28 5.37 -5.30
CA SER A 56 -4.47 5.07 -6.11
C SER A 56 -5.77 5.54 -5.46
N GLN A 57 -6.30 6.68 -5.90
CA GLN A 57 -7.61 7.19 -5.47
C GLN A 57 -8.81 6.37 -6.02
N VAL A 58 -8.57 5.47 -7.00
CA VAL A 58 -9.64 4.68 -7.61
C VAL A 58 -9.95 3.46 -6.74
N HIS A 59 -11.17 3.40 -6.18
CA HIS A 59 -11.55 2.36 -5.22
C HIS A 59 -11.30 0.93 -5.68
N ARG A 60 -11.75 0.59 -6.89
CA ARG A 60 -11.57 -0.77 -7.43
C ARG A 60 -10.11 -1.15 -7.64
N MET A 61 -9.26 -0.17 -7.98
CA MET A 61 -7.83 -0.43 -8.19
C MET A 61 -7.14 -0.64 -6.84
N ASN A 62 -7.37 0.25 -5.88
CA ASN A 62 -6.85 0.10 -4.52
C ASN A 62 -7.28 -1.25 -3.91
N GLU A 63 -8.56 -1.60 -4.02
CA GLU A 63 -9.08 -2.88 -3.54
C GLU A 63 -8.36 -4.07 -4.20
N CYS A 64 -8.16 -4.05 -5.52
CA CYS A 64 -7.43 -5.09 -6.24
C CYS A 64 -5.98 -5.24 -5.74
N LEU A 65 -5.28 -4.13 -5.51
CA LEU A 65 -3.91 -4.13 -4.99
C LEU A 65 -3.83 -4.74 -3.60
N VAL A 66 -4.71 -4.30 -2.70
CA VAL A 66 -4.80 -4.79 -1.32
C VAL A 66 -5.16 -6.27 -1.30
N LEU A 67 -6.15 -6.71 -2.10
CA LEU A 67 -6.53 -8.12 -2.21
C LEU A 67 -5.38 -8.99 -2.73
N THR A 68 -4.58 -8.48 -3.66
CA THR A 68 -3.40 -9.19 -4.17
C THR A 68 -2.38 -9.41 -3.05
N LEU A 69 -2.08 -8.37 -2.26
CA LEU A 69 -1.16 -8.50 -1.11
C LEU A 69 -1.70 -9.50 -0.08
N LEU A 70 -2.98 -9.42 0.25
CA LEU A 70 -3.62 -10.32 1.21
C LEU A 70 -3.65 -11.77 0.73
N PHE A 71 -3.87 -11.98 -0.58
CA PHE A 71 -3.79 -13.30 -1.20
C PHE A 71 -2.39 -13.91 -1.03
N LEU A 72 -1.34 -13.13 -1.28
CA LEU A 72 0.05 -13.58 -1.08
C LEU A 72 0.35 -13.88 0.40
N MET A 73 -0.25 -13.15 1.33
CA MET A 73 -0.06 -13.37 2.76
C MET A 73 -0.87 -14.55 3.33
N ASN A 74 -1.87 -15.03 2.59
CA ASN A 74 -2.73 -16.13 3.00
C ASN A 74 -2.04 -17.49 2.88
N ASN A 75 -1.17 -17.69 1.88
CA ASN A 75 -0.46 -18.95 1.67
C ASN A 75 0.93 -18.92 2.33
N PRO A 76 1.32 -19.94 3.12
CA PRO A 76 2.60 -19.96 3.83
C PRO A 76 3.83 -19.91 2.91
N VAL A 77 3.73 -20.44 1.69
CA VAL A 77 4.82 -20.46 0.72
C VAL A 77 5.05 -19.08 0.10
N THR A 78 3.98 -18.31 -0.09
CA THR A 78 4.04 -16.97 -0.69
C THR A 78 4.22 -15.86 0.35
N ARG A 79 3.87 -16.14 1.61
CA ARG A 79 3.97 -15.19 2.73
C ARG A 79 5.41 -14.71 2.98
N CYS A 80 6.44 -15.49 2.66
CA CYS A 80 7.84 -15.07 2.86
C CYS A 80 8.27 -13.93 1.94
N TYR A 81 7.57 -13.70 0.81
CA TYR A 81 7.88 -12.63 -0.13
C TYR A 81 7.25 -11.28 0.25
N VAL A 82 6.24 -11.28 1.13
CA VAL A 82 5.61 -10.06 1.65
C VAL A 82 6.08 -9.88 3.08
N ARG A 83 6.94 -8.87 3.32
CA ARG A 83 7.36 -8.55 4.69
C ARG A 83 6.13 -8.10 5.49
N PRO A 84 5.71 -8.84 6.54
CA PRO A 84 4.48 -8.55 7.27
C PRO A 84 4.50 -7.16 7.92
N ASP A 85 5.67 -6.74 8.41
CA ASP A 85 5.87 -5.50 9.17
C ASP A 85 6.01 -4.25 8.29
N VAL A 86 6.20 -4.41 6.97
CA VAL A 86 6.37 -3.27 6.05
C VAL A 86 5.23 -3.18 5.04
N GLY A 87 4.65 -4.31 4.66
CA GLY A 87 3.61 -4.35 3.64
C GLY A 87 2.27 -3.80 4.12
N LEU A 88 1.71 -4.39 5.18
CA LEU A 88 0.38 -4.02 5.66
C LEU A 88 0.43 -2.78 6.58
N GLU A 89 1.49 -2.64 7.36
CA GLU A 89 1.72 -1.45 8.19
C GLU A 89 2.03 -0.21 7.34
N GLY A 90 2.69 -0.38 6.18
CA GLY A 90 2.91 0.71 5.24
C GLY A 90 1.61 1.36 4.76
N ILE A 91 0.51 0.59 4.65
CA ILE A 91 -0.81 1.13 4.32
C ILE A 91 -1.35 2.00 5.46
N LEU A 92 -1.01 1.70 6.70
CA LEU A 92 -1.43 2.45 7.89
C LEU A 92 -0.54 3.67 8.18
N ALA A 93 0.62 3.78 7.52
CA ALA A 93 1.57 4.86 7.76
C ALA A 93 0.95 6.28 7.69
N PRO A 94 0.04 6.61 6.75
CA PRO A 94 -0.62 7.93 6.74
C PRO A 94 -1.49 8.24 7.97
N PHE A 95 -1.94 7.20 8.70
CA PHE A 95 -2.67 7.35 9.97
C PHE A 95 -1.73 7.44 11.17
N THR A 96 -0.60 6.72 11.14
CA THR A 96 0.28 6.59 12.31
C THR A 96 1.40 7.62 12.34
N ASP A 97 1.82 8.16 11.19
CA ASP A 97 2.90 9.14 11.08
C ASP A 97 2.33 10.55 10.77
N LEU A 98 2.51 11.47 11.73
CA LEU A 98 2.08 12.86 11.57
C LEU A 98 2.87 13.63 10.49
N HIS A 99 4.09 13.20 10.16
CA HIS A 99 4.96 13.82 9.17
C HIS A 99 5.21 12.91 7.97
N TYR A 100 4.25 12.05 7.62
CA TYR A 100 4.39 11.10 6.52
C TYR A 100 4.69 11.80 5.19
N ASN A 101 5.90 11.58 4.67
CA ASN A 101 6.31 12.04 3.34
C ASN A 101 6.49 10.86 2.38
N HIS A 102 5.55 10.66 1.46
CA HIS A 102 5.59 9.62 0.43
C HIS A 102 6.50 10.03 -0.75
N GLY A 103 7.77 10.31 -0.44
CA GLY A 103 8.84 10.39 -1.44
C GLY A 103 8.81 11.55 -2.43
N ILE A 104 7.98 12.58 -2.24
CA ILE A 104 7.98 13.78 -3.11
C ILE A 104 8.10 15.00 -2.20
N GLU A 105 9.10 15.85 -2.45
CA GLU A 105 9.15 17.20 -1.88
C GLU A 105 8.00 18.01 -2.49
N ILE A 106 6.83 17.94 -1.86
CA ILE A 106 5.63 18.64 -2.28
C ILE A 106 5.67 20.04 -1.66
N PRO A 107 5.42 21.11 -2.44
CA PRO A 107 5.35 22.47 -1.91
C PRO A 107 4.27 22.60 -0.83
N ASP A 108 4.52 23.42 0.19
CA ASP A 108 3.68 23.54 1.40
C ASP A 108 2.19 23.81 1.11
N SER A 109 1.88 24.41 -0.04
CA SER A 109 0.51 24.70 -0.48
C SER A 109 -0.30 23.45 -0.87
N GLN A 110 0.36 22.37 -1.29
CA GLN A 110 -0.28 21.11 -1.73
C GLN A 110 -0.18 19.97 -0.70
N LEU A 111 0.63 20.15 0.35
CA LEU A 111 0.83 19.13 1.40
C LEU A 111 -0.46 18.72 2.10
N ARG A 112 -1.39 19.65 2.34
CA ARG A 112 -2.66 19.33 3.01
C ARG A 112 -3.58 18.49 2.12
N GLU A 113 -3.68 18.83 0.84
CA GLU A 113 -4.52 18.13 -0.13
C GLU A 113 -3.95 16.73 -0.43
N ASP A 114 -2.64 16.62 -0.60
CA ASP A 114 -1.95 15.34 -0.78
C ASP A 114 -2.10 14.45 0.48
N ARG A 115 -1.95 15.01 1.68
CA ARG A 115 -2.21 14.28 2.94
C ARG A 115 -3.65 13.79 3.04
N GLU A 116 -4.63 14.64 2.74
CA GLU A 116 -6.04 14.24 2.75
C GLU A 116 -6.30 13.12 1.73
N SER A 117 -5.75 13.25 0.51
CA SER A 117 -5.92 12.23 -0.52
C SER A 117 -5.31 10.88 -0.11
N ARG A 118 -4.13 10.86 0.50
CA ARG A 118 -3.47 9.66 1.03
C ARG A 118 -4.25 9.06 2.19
N LEU A 119 -4.83 9.90 3.05
CA LEU A 119 -5.70 9.47 4.15
C LEU A 119 -6.95 8.78 3.61
N GLN A 120 -7.60 9.34 2.57
CA GLN A 120 -8.76 8.71 1.93
C GLN A 120 -8.37 7.36 1.31
N THR A 121 -7.26 7.31 0.59
CA THR A 121 -6.77 6.09 -0.04
C THR A 121 -6.40 5.01 0.99
N SER A 122 -5.75 5.40 2.09
CA SER A 122 -5.44 4.51 3.21
C SER A 122 -6.72 4.02 3.92
N LYS A 123 -7.71 4.90 4.13
CA LYS A 123 -9.03 4.53 4.66
C LYS A 123 -9.71 3.47 3.80
N MET A 124 -9.67 3.62 2.48
CA MET A 124 -10.24 2.66 1.54
C MET A 124 -9.52 1.30 1.62
N ALA A 125 -8.19 1.33 1.66
CA ALA A 125 -7.39 0.12 1.81
C ALA A 125 -7.69 -0.59 3.13
N MET A 126 -7.75 0.14 4.25
CA MET A 126 -8.10 -0.39 5.56
C MET A 126 -9.49 -1.04 5.57
N ALA A 127 -10.49 -0.41 4.94
CA ALA A 127 -11.82 -1.00 4.79
C ALA A 127 -11.79 -2.32 4.02
N THR A 128 -10.95 -2.43 2.98
CA THR A 128 -10.76 -3.69 2.25
C THR A 128 -10.06 -4.74 3.10
N VAL A 129 -9.03 -4.38 3.87
CA VAL A 129 -8.34 -5.30 4.77
C VAL A 129 -9.32 -5.92 5.78
N PHE A 130 -10.16 -5.10 6.41
CA PHE A 130 -11.18 -5.56 7.36
C PHE A 130 -12.30 -6.40 6.74
N LYS A 131 -12.52 -6.33 5.42
CA LYS A 131 -13.48 -7.22 4.73
C LYS A 131 -12.95 -8.63 4.53
N THR A 132 -11.66 -8.88 4.81
CA THR A 132 -11.02 -10.18 4.53
C THR A 132 -10.45 -10.83 5.79
N TRP A 133 -10.58 -12.15 5.88
CA TRP A 133 -10.00 -12.96 6.95
C TRP A 133 -8.48 -12.82 7.09
N PRO A 134 -7.65 -12.97 6.04
CA PRO A 134 -6.20 -12.82 6.16
C PRO A 134 -5.79 -11.42 6.63
N GLY A 135 -6.55 -10.39 6.26
CA GLY A 135 -6.33 -9.01 6.68
C GLY A 135 -6.57 -8.81 8.17
N ILE A 136 -7.72 -9.25 8.69
CA ILE A 136 -8.05 -9.19 10.11
C ILE A 136 -7.02 -9.96 10.94
N ILE A 137 -6.69 -11.19 10.53
CA ILE A 137 -5.73 -12.02 11.26
C ILE A 137 -4.35 -11.39 11.28
N CYS A 138 -3.93 -10.71 10.20
CA CYS A 138 -2.63 -10.08 10.15
C CYS A 138 -2.55 -8.77 10.94
N LEU A 139 -3.60 -7.93 10.91
CA LEU A 139 -3.65 -6.68 11.66
C LEU A 139 -3.79 -6.89 13.17
N CYS A 140 -4.53 -7.93 13.58
CA CYS A 140 -4.83 -8.19 14.99
C CYS A 140 -3.84 -9.16 15.65
N LYS A 141 -2.61 -9.29 15.12
CA LYS A 141 -1.60 -10.15 15.74
C LYS A 141 -1.16 -9.59 17.10
N PRO A 142 -0.96 -10.45 18.12
CA PRO A 142 -0.64 -10.02 19.48
C PRO A 142 0.77 -9.40 19.63
N ASP A 143 1.70 -9.70 18.72
CA ASP A 143 3.12 -9.33 18.89
C ASP A 143 3.51 -7.95 18.31
N GLY A 144 2.61 -7.28 17.59
CA GLY A 144 2.95 -6.03 16.88
C GLY A 144 1.77 -5.47 16.10
N SER A 145 0.67 -5.17 16.79
CA SER A 145 -0.57 -4.82 16.09
C SER A 145 -0.51 -3.40 15.55
N GLY A 146 -0.31 -3.24 14.23
CA GLY A 146 -0.54 -1.98 13.54
C GLY A 146 -1.92 -1.38 13.87
N LEU A 147 -2.91 -2.20 14.25
CA LEU A 147 -4.19 -1.74 14.80
C LEU A 147 -4.06 -1.03 16.16
N GLN A 148 -3.27 -1.55 17.10
CA GLN A 148 -3.01 -0.87 18.37
C GLN A 148 -2.25 0.43 18.14
N SER A 149 -1.33 0.48 17.17
CA SER A 149 -0.66 1.73 16.79
C SER A 149 -1.68 2.77 16.32
N VAL A 150 -2.60 2.40 15.42
CA VAL A 150 -3.68 3.29 14.98
C VAL A 150 -4.56 3.75 16.15
N LEU A 151 -4.99 2.82 17.01
CA LEU A 151 -5.80 3.14 18.20
C LEU A 151 -5.04 4.06 19.17
N GLN A 152 -3.74 3.87 19.34
CA GLN A 152 -2.92 4.70 20.21
C GLN A 152 -2.80 6.13 19.69
N ILE A 153 -2.68 6.34 18.37
CA ILE A 153 -2.75 7.68 17.78
C ILE A 153 -4.12 8.32 18.04
N PHE A 154 -5.23 7.59 17.90
CA PHE A 154 -6.56 8.13 18.18
C PHE A 154 -6.76 8.54 19.65
N CYS A 155 -6.02 7.93 20.58
CA CYS A 155 -6.04 8.28 21.99
C CYS A 155 -5.10 9.43 22.36
N LEU A 156 -4.25 9.90 21.44
CA LEU A 156 -3.45 11.10 21.67
C LEU A 156 -4.35 12.33 21.59
N PRO A 157 -4.27 13.27 22.56
CA PRO A 157 -4.97 14.54 22.45
C PRO A 157 -4.43 15.30 21.25
N ASP A 158 -5.30 15.55 20.28
CA ASP A 158 -4.98 16.18 19.00
C ASP A 158 -4.35 17.58 19.22
N PRO A 159 -3.10 17.86 18.78
CA PRO A 159 -2.59 19.22 18.75
C PRO A 159 -3.20 20.05 17.61
N LEU A 160 -4.00 19.44 16.73
CA LEU A 160 -4.62 20.08 15.56
C LEU A 160 -6.05 20.59 15.80
N ILE A 161 -6.56 20.49 17.04
CA ILE A 161 -7.77 21.20 17.48
C ILE A 161 -7.32 22.38 18.36
N LYS A 162 -7.00 23.50 17.72
CA LYS A 162 -6.98 24.82 18.35
C LYS A 162 -7.57 25.84 17.39
#